data_AF-A0A124EVA4-F1
#
_entry.id   AF-A0A124EVA4-F1
#
_cell.length_a   1.000
_cell.length_b   1.000
_cell.length_c   1.000
_cell.angle_alpha   90.00
_cell.angle_beta   90.00
_cell.angle_gamma   90.00
#
_symmetry.space_group_name_H-M   'P 1'
#
loop_
_entity.id
_entity.type
_entity.pdbx_description
1 polymer ?
#
loop_
_entity_poly.entity_id
_entity_poly.type
_entity_poly.pdbx_seq_one_letter_code
_entity_poly.pdbx_strand_id
1 'polypeptide(L)'
;MAMLVRGTENLPFAAGNGGVTRYLMVALLVLSVVSLAALLRSREPGYLRLGTDGITHADMFRERSVRWEDIVDVTDQARRQARNPIVFVLQDGGHLVVANADRYGDSGAALYWMARHYWNHPESRDELTDGRALDRLRSAQFGTE
;
A
#
# COMPACT_ATOMS: atom_id res chain seq x y z
N MET A 1 14.80 0.65 64.56
CA MET A 1 13.95 1.85 64.62
C MET A 1 13.47 2.11 63.19
N ALA A 2 12.28 1.61 62.85
CA ALA A 2 11.78 1.60 61.48
C ALA A 2 11.11 2.94 61.16
N MET A 3 11.64 3.65 60.16
CA MET A 3 11.09 4.90 59.65
C MET A 3 10.02 4.56 58.61
N LEU A 4 8.76 4.54 59.04
CA LEU A 4 7.61 4.48 58.13
C LEU A 4 7.46 5.84 57.45
N VAL A 5 8.07 6.00 56.28
CA VAL A 5 7.77 7.09 55.36
C VAL A 5 6.36 6.86 54.82
N ARG A 6 5.40 7.56 55.42
CA ARG A 6 4.01 7.59 54.96
C ARG A 6 3.91 8.55 53.78
N GLY A 7 4.27 8.06 52.58
CA GLY A 7 4.06 8.77 51.33
C GLY A 7 2.58 8.75 50.97
N THR A 8 1.86 9.83 51.27
CA THR A 8 0.54 10.10 50.68
C THR A 8 0.74 10.64 49.28
N GLU A 9 0.92 9.76 48.31
CA GLU A 9 0.93 10.13 46.89
C GLU A 9 -0.51 10.27 46.40
N ASN A 10 -1.17 11.35 46.83
CA ASN A 10 -2.35 11.84 46.15
C ASN A 10 -1.90 12.43 44.81
N LEU A 11 -1.80 11.59 43.79
CA LEU A 11 -1.66 12.04 42.41
C LEU A 11 -2.91 12.87 42.06
N PRO A 12 -2.81 14.17 41.74
CA PRO A 12 -3.94 14.98 41.31
C PRO A 12 -4.23 14.71 39.83
N PHE A 13 -4.49 13.45 39.49
CA PHE A 13 -5.03 13.09 38.18
C PHE A 13 -6.41 12.51 38.41
N ALA A 14 -7.41 13.22 37.91
CA ALA A 14 -8.84 12.86 37.90
C ALA A 14 -9.67 13.22 39.15
N ALA A 15 -9.50 14.42 39.70
CA ALA A 15 -10.64 15.15 40.25
C ALA A 15 -11.35 15.91 39.11
N GLY A 16 -11.84 15.17 38.11
CA GLY A 16 -12.52 15.72 36.94
C GLY A 16 -13.85 15.01 36.75
N ASN A 17 -14.94 15.74 36.96
CA ASN A 17 -16.34 15.38 36.80
C ASN A 17 -16.58 14.02 36.11
N GLY A 18 -16.91 12.97 36.87
CA GLY A 18 -16.92 11.57 36.40
C GLY A 18 -17.77 11.30 35.16
N GLY A 19 -18.69 12.19 34.78
CA GLY A 19 -19.35 12.18 33.48
C GLY A 19 -18.37 12.41 32.31
N VAL A 20 -17.52 13.43 32.38
CA VAL A 20 -16.54 13.77 31.32
C VAL A 20 -15.54 12.64 31.11
N THR A 21 -15.04 12.05 32.19
CA THR A 21 -14.13 10.90 32.11
C THR A 21 -14.80 9.68 31.48
N ARG A 22 -16.08 9.42 31.79
CA ARG A 22 -16.86 8.36 31.15
C ARG A 22 -17.09 8.62 29.66
N TYR A 23 -17.43 9.85 29.27
CA TYR A 23 -17.60 10.22 27.86
C TYR A 23 -16.28 10.10 27.08
N LEU A 24 -15.15 10.50 27.66
CA LEU A 24 -13.82 10.32 27.05
C LEU A 24 -13.48 8.85 26.85
N MET A 25 -13.71 7.99 27.85
CA MET A 25 -13.47 6.55 27.72
C MET A 25 -14.33 5.92 26.63
N VAL A 26 -15.62 6.29 26.57
CA VAL A 26 -16.53 5.81 25.51
C VAL A 26 -16.08 6.31 24.13
N ALA A 27 -15.68 7.58 24.01
CA ALA A 27 -15.19 8.13 22.75
C ALA A 27 -13.91 7.43 22.27
N LEU A 28 -12.97 7.14 23.18
CA LEU A 28 -11.75 6.39 22.85
C LEU A 28 -12.05 4.94 22.46
N LEU A 29 -13.00 4.30 23.15
CA LEU A 29 -13.44 2.94 22.81
C LEU A 29 -14.06 2.92 21.41
N VAL A 30 -14.94 3.87 21.09
CA VAL A 30 -15.56 3.99 19.76
C VAL A 30 -14.51 4.27 18.70
N LEU A 31 -13.58 5.20 18.93
CA LEU A 31 -12.47 5.46 18.01
C LEU A 31 -11.63 4.21 17.79
N SER A 32 -11.28 3.47 18.85
CA SER A 32 -10.51 2.23 18.74
C SER A 32 -11.23 1.17 17.92
N VAL A 33 -12.53 0.94 18.19
CA VAL A 33 -13.36 -0.02 17.44
C VAL A 33 -13.50 0.41 15.98
N VAL A 34 -13.72 1.69 15.71
CA VAL A 34 -13.82 2.23 14.34
C VAL A 34 -12.48 2.08 13.61
N SER A 35 -11.35 2.42 14.25
CA SER A 35 -10.02 2.24 13.68
C SER A 35 -9.71 0.77 13.40
N LEU A 36 -10.04 -0.13 14.33
CA LEU A 36 -9.85 -1.56 14.16
C LEU A 36 -10.75 -2.13 13.06
N ALA A 37 -12.02 -1.70 13.01
CA ALA A 37 -12.94 -2.07 11.94
C ALA A 37 -12.48 -1.55 10.58
N ALA A 38 -11.95 -0.31 10.53
CA ALA A 38 -11.34 0.24 9.33
C ALA A 38 -10.13 -0.60 8.90
N LEU A 39 -9.20 -0.93 9.81
CA LEU A 39 -8.05 -1.80 9.55
C LEU A 39 -8.47 -3.19 9.03
N LEU A 40 -9.51 -3.80 9.62
CA LEU A 40 -10.02 -5.10 9.22
C LEU A 40 -10.76 -5.07 7.87
N ARG A 41 -11.50 -4.00 7.59
CA ARG A 41 -12.23 -3.81 6.32
C ARG A 41 -11.29 -3.42 5.17
N SER A 42 -10.14 -2.84 5.50
CA SER A 42 -9.07 -2.47 4.56
C SER A 42 -8.19 -3.64 4.12
N ARG A 43 -8.62 -4.88 4.40
CA ARG A 43 -7.90 -6.11 4.05
C ARG A 43 -8.07 -6.56 2.60
N GLU A 44 -8.59 -5.71 1.72
CA GLU A 44 -8.20 -5.83 0.32
C GLU A 44 -6.92 -5.03 0.16
N PRO A 45 -5.74 -5.65 0.34
CA PRO A 45 -4.49 -4.98 0.08
C PRO A 45 -4.61 -4.51 -1.36
N GLY A 46 -4.67 -3.19 -1.54
CA GLY A 46 -4.68 -2.52 -2.83
C GLY A 46 -4.06 -3.32 -3.98
N TYR A 47 -4.78 -3.47 -5.08
CA TYR A 47 -4.40 -4.35 -6.17
C TYR A 47 -3.71 -3.57 -7.29
N LEU A 48 -2.79 -4.23 -7.98
CA LEU A 48 -2.22 -3.76 -9.24
C LEU A 48 -2.86 -4.58 -10.37
N ARG A 49 -3.57 -3.90 -11.26
CA ARG A 49 -4.14 -4.48 -12.48
C ARG A 49 -3.43 -3.87 -13.68
N LEU A 50 -2.85 -4.74 -14.51
CA LEU A 50 -2.35 -4.37 -15.83
C LEU A 50 -3.44 -4.75 -16.84
N GLY A 51 -3.95 -3.79 -17.58
CA GLY A 51 -4.92 -4.00 -18.67
C GLY A 51 -4.38 -3.51 -20.01
N THR A 52 -5.10 -3.78 -21.09
CA THR A 52 -4.66 -3.40 -22.45
C THR A 52 -4.52 -1.90 -22.62
N ASP A 53 -5.43 -1.13 -22.02
CA ASP A 53 -5.46 0.34 -22.13
C ASP A 53 -4.56 1.05 -21.12
N GLY A 54 -4.21 0.39 -20.00
CA GLY A 54 -3.47 1.04 -18.93
C GLY A 54 -3.22 0.20 -17.69
N ILE A 55 -2.71 0.88 -16.66
CA ILE A 55 -2.43 0.33 -15.35
C ILE A 55 -3.40 0.94 -14.34
N THR A 56 -4.05 0.09 -13.57
CA THR A 56 -4.86 0.49 -12.42
C THR A 56 -4.16 0.03 -11.15
N HIS A 57 -3.81 0.98 -10.29
CA HIS A 57 -3.33 0.71 -8.95
C HIS A 57 -4.34 1.23 -7.95
N ALA A 58 -5.01 0.30 -7.27
CA ALA A 58 -5.78 0.61 -6.09
C ALA A 58 -4.85 0.55 -4.88
N ASP A 59 -4.88 1.58 -4.05
CA ASP A 59 -4.35 1.55 -2.69
C ASP A 59 -5.53 1.67 -1.71
N MET A 60 -5.28 1.39 -0.43
CA MET A 60 -6.27 1.32 0.65
C MET A 60 -7.22 2.53 0.73
N PHE A 61 -6.78 3.69 0.23
CA PHE A 61 -7.53 4.94 0.26
C PHE A 61 -7.94 5.48 -1.12
N ARG A 62 -7.36 4.97 -2.23
CA ARG A 62 -7.56 5.58 -3.55
C ARG A 62 -7.23 4.62 -4.68
N GLU A 63 -8.12 4.56 -5.66
CA GLU A 63 -7.84 3.93 -6.95
C GLU A 63 -7.29 4.98 -7.93
N ARG A 64 -6.17 4.66 -8.57
CA ARG A 64 -5.63 5.45 -9.68
C ARG A 64 -5.46 4.55 -10.90
N SER A 65 -6.09 4.96 -11.99
CA SER A 65 -5.86 4.39 -13.31
C SER A 65 -5.06 5.36 -14.17
N VAL A 66 -4.07 4.82 -14.86
CA VAL A 66 -3.13 5.54 -15.72
C VAL A 66 -3.11 4.82 -17.06
N ARG A 67 -3.10 5.55 -18.17
CA ARG A 67 -2.95 4.93 -19.48
C ARG A 67 -1.48 4.67 -19.78
N TRP A 68 -1.19 3.67 -20.60
CA TRP A 68 0.19 3.39 -20.99
C TRP A 68 0.86 4.55 -21.72
N GLU A 69 0.09 5.32 -22.50
CA GLU A 69 0.56 6.51 -23.22
C GLU A 69 1.05 7.63 -22.30
N ASP A 70 0.48 7.72 -21.10
CA ASP A 70 0.85 8.74 -20.11
C ASP A 70 2.14 8.38 -19.35
N ILE A 71 2.66 7.15 -19.50
CA ILE A 71 3.86 6.67 -18.79
C ILE A 71 5.11 6.98 -19.61
N VAL A 72 6.03 7.75 -19.02
CA VAL A 72 7.31 8.11 -19.64
C VAL A 72 8.48 7.23 -19.19
N ASP A 73 8.38 6.62 -18.01
CA ASP A 73 9.42 5.75 -17.48
C ASP A 73 8.86 4.75 -16.46
N VAL A 74 9.50 3.59 -16.36
CA VAL A 74 9.21 2.55 -15.36
C VAL A 74 10.50 2.21 -14.62
N THR A 75 10.60 2.69 -13.37
CA THR A 75 11.81 2.58 -12.54
C THR A 75 11.53 1.82 -11.25
N ASP A 76 12.57 1.17 -10.72
CA ASP A 76 12.58 0.52 -9.41
C ASP A 76 13.10 1.45 -8.30
N GLN A 77 13.36 2.72 -8.63
CA GLN A 77 13.85 3.71 -7.68
C GLN A 77 12.70 4.50 -7.07
N ALA A 78 12.29 4.11 -5.85
CA ALA A 78 11.39 4.94 -5.06
C ALA A 78 12.16 6.00 -4.26
N ARG A 79 11.59 7.21 -4.20
CA ARG A 79 12.09 8.32 -3.35
C ARG A 79 12.08 8.00 -1.85
N ARG A 80 11.31 7.00 -1.42
CA ARG A 80 11.22 6.53 -0.03
C ARG A 80 11.70 5.08 0.04
N GLN A 81 12.18 4.69 1.21
CA GLN A 81 12.61 3.31 1.47
C GLN A 81 11.40 2.37 1.34
N ALA A 82 11.34 1.70 0.20
CA ALA A 82 10.28 0.80 -0.23
C ALA A 82 10.95 -0.49 -0.71
N ARG A 83 10.36 -1.64 -0.42
CA ARG A 83 10.97 -2.95 -0.69
C ARG A 83 10.52 -3.39 -2.07
N ASN A 84 11.44 -3.50 -3.03
CA ASN A 84 11.15 -3.79 -4.44
C ASN A 84 10.00 -2.93 -5.00
N PRO A 85 10.17 -1.59 -5.06
CA PRO A 85 9.10 -0.74 -5.55
C PRO A 85 9.05 -0.76 -7.07
N ILE A 86 7.86 -0.54 -7.63
CA ILE A 86 7.66 -0.29 -9.06
C ILE A 86 7.08 1.11 -9.19
N VAL A 87 7.77 1.98 -9.88
CA VAL A 87 7.40 3.39 -10.04
C VAL A 87 7.14 3.67 -11.51
N PHE A 88 5.91 4.03 -11.83
CA PHE A 88 5.54 4.56 -13.15
C PHE A 88 5.61 6.08 -13.09
N VAL A 89 6.48 6.66 -13.90
CA VAL A 89 6.63 8.11 -14.05
C VAL A 89 5.67 8.56 -15.15
N LEU A 90 4.87 9.57 -14.86
CA LEU A 90 3.86 10.11 -15.76
C LEU A 90 4.36 11.36 -16.50
N GLN A 91 3.80 11.63 -17.68
CA GLN A 91 4.08 12.83 -18.46
C GLN A 91 3.76 14.13 -17.70
N ASP A 92 2.74 14.11 -16.82
CA ASP A 92 2.33 15.24 -16.00
C ASP A 92 3.25 15.51 -14.79
N GLY A 93 4.35 14.75 -14.67
CA GLY A 93 5.27 14.79 -13.53
C GLY A 93 4.75 14.03 -12.30
N GLY A 94 3.61 13.37 -12.40
CA GLY A 94 3.08 12.49 -11.40
C GLY A 94 3.85 11.15 -11.33
N HIS A 95 3.69 10.46 -10.20
CA HIS A 95 4.23 9.11 -10.02
C HIS A 95 3.14 8.17 -9.52
N LEU A 96 3.03 6.99 -10.13
CA LEU A 96 2.29 5.85 -9.60
C LEU A 96 3.28 4.90 -8.95
N VAL A 97 3.26 4.81 -7.62
CA VAL A 97 4.25 4.03 -6.85
C VAL A 97 3.58 2.81 -6.26
N VAL A 98 4.06 1.63 -6.65
CA VAL A 98 3.78 0.36 -6.01
C VAL A 98 4.90 0.10 -5.01
N ALA A 99 4.66 0.37 -3.73
CA ALA A 99 5.73 0.40 -2.72
C ALA A 99 6.27 -0.97 -2.27
N ASN A 100 5.54 -2.06 -2.54
CA ASN A 100 5.95 -3.40 -2.13
C ASN A 100 5.48 -4.44 -3.15
N ALA A 101 6.24 -4.67 -4.22
CA ALA A 101 5.87 -5.65 -5.24
C ALA A 101 5.85 -7.09 -4.68
N ASP A 102 6.63 -7.38 -3.64
CA ASP A 102 6.70 -8.70 -3.00
C ASP A 102 5.37 -9.15 -2.37
N ARG A 103 4.42 -8.22 -2.15
CA ARG A 103 3.06 -8.56 -1.68
C ARG A 103 2.28 -9.41 -2.68
N TYR A 104 2.64 -9.33 -3.96
CA TYR A 104 1.97 -10.05 -5.05
C TYR A 104 2.60 -11.43 -5.30
N GLY A 105 3.57 -11.83 -4.47
CA GLY A 105 4.27 -13.11 -4.50
C GLY A 105 5.78 -12.95 -4.40
N ASP A 106 6.52 -14.06 -4.39
CA ASP A 106 7.99 -14.08 -4.35
C ASP A 106 8.65 -13.50 -5.63
N SER A 107 7.84 -13.07 -6.60
CA SER A 107 8.24 -12.61 -7.92
C SER A 107 8.19 -11.08 -8.07
N GLY A 108 8.49 -10.32 -7.01
CA GLY A 108 8.46 -8.85 -7.05
C GLY A 108 9.31 -8.25 -8.19
N ALA A 109 10.50 -8.82 -8.43
CA ALA A 109 11.35 -8.45 -9.57
C ALA A 109 10.72 -8.84 -10.92
N ALA A 110 10.09 -10.02 -11.04
CA ALA A 110 9.42 -10.42 -12.27
C ALA A 110 8.24 -9.52 -12.60
N LEU A 111 7.54 -9.00 -11.58
CA LEU A 111 6.45 -8.03 -11.76
C LEU A 111 6.96 -6.69 -12.31
N TYR A 112 8.13 -6.24 -11.85
CA TYR A 112 8.81 -5.08 -12.42
C TYR A 112 9.11 -5.28 -13.92
N TRP A 113 9.76 -6.40 -14.26
CA TRP A 113 10.11 -6.71 -15.64
C TRP A 113 8.88 -6.93 -16.54
N MET A 114 7.82 -7.52 -15.99
CA MET A 114 6.52 -7.63 -16.67
C MET A 114 5.96 -6.26 -17.04
N ALA A 115 5.92 -5.35 -16.06
CA ALA A 115 5.39 -4.01 -16.27
C ALA A 115 6.23 -3.23 -17.29
N ARG A 116 7.56 -3.35 -17.23
CA ARG A 116 8.49 -2.76 -18.20
C ARG A 116 8.33 -3.35 -19.60
N HIS A 117 8.13 -4.67 -19.72
CA HIS A 117 7.92 -5.35 -20.99
C HIS A 117 6.64 -4.86 -21.69
N TYR A 118 5.49 -4.87 -21.01
CA TYR A 118 4.22 -4.43 -21.61
C TYR A 118 4.11 -2.92 -21.86
N TRP A 119 4.88 -2.13 -21.12
CA TRP A 119 5.07 -0.72 -21.44
C TRP A 119 5.79 -0.55 -22.80
N ASN A 120 6.92 -1.24 -22.99
CA ASN A 120 7.72 -1.17 -24.22
C ASN A 120 7.11 -1.90 -25.43
N HIS A 121 6.27 -2.91 -25.22
CA HIS A 121 5.69 -3.77 -26.26
C HIS A 121 4.16 -3.63 -26.30
N PRO A 122 3.62 -2.55 -26.88
CA PRO A 122 2.18 -2.35 -26.99
C PRO A 122 1.46 -3.50 -27.72
N GLU A 123 2.12 -4.15 -28.67
CA GLU A 123 1.63 -5.31 -29.42
C GLU A 123 1.40 -6.56 -28.56
N SER A 124 2.06 -6.64 -27.40
CA SER A 124 1.92 -7.79 -26.49
C SER A 124 0.81 -7.58 -25.45
N ARG A 125 0.15 -6.41 -25.40
CA ARG A 125 -0.81 -6.08 -24.33
C ARG A 125 -2.09 -6.90 -24.34
N ASP A 126 -2.46 -7.51 -25.46
CA ASP A 126 -3.61 -8.43 -25.51
C ASP A 126 -3.43 -9.64 -24.58
N GLU A 127 -2.17 -10.04 -24.33
CA GLU A 127 -1.79 -11.10 -23.38
C GLU A 127 -2.22 -10.81 -21.93
N LEU A 128 -2.46 -9.53 -21.60
CA LEU A 128 -2.94 -9.10 -20.28
C LEU A 128 -4.42 -9.47 -20.05
N THR A 129 -5.16 -9.79 -21.11
CA THR A 129 -6.60 -10.12 -21.03
C THR A 129 -6.90 -11.61 -21.16
N ASP A 130 -5.97 -12.38 -21.75
CA ASP A 130 -6.18 -13.79 -22.09
C ASP A 130 -5.52 -14.78 -21.10
N GLY A 131 -4.77 -14.27 -20.13
CA GLY A 131 -4.10 -15.06 -19.10
C GLY A 131 -2.67 -15.50 -19.44
N ARG A 132 -2.20 -15.33 -20.69
CA ARG A 132 -0.81 -15.64 -21.09
C ARG A 132 0.21 -14.80 -20.33
N ALA A 133 -0.15 -13.56 -19.99
CA ALA A 133 0.69 -12.71 -19.15
C ALA A 133 0.98 -13.33 -17.77
N LEU A 134 0.00 -14.01 -17.17
CA LEU A 134 0.17 -14.68 -15.89
C LEU A 134 1.09 -15.89 -16.00
N ASP A 135 1.02 -16.64 -17.10
CA ASP A 135 1.91 -17.77 -17.34
C ASP A 135 3.36 -17.32 -17.59
N ARG A 136 3.55 -16.20 -18.31
CA ARG A 136 4.86 -15.54 -18.46
C ARG A 136 5.43 -15.05 -17.13
N LEU A 137 4.58 -14.50 -16.26
CA LEU A 137 4.98 -14.10 -14.90
C LEU A 137 5.44 -15.29 -14.06
N ARG A 138 4.68 -16.39 -14.06
CA ARG A 138 5.04 -17.61 -13.33
C ARG A 138 6.35 -18.26 -13.81
N SER A 139 6.63 -18.13 -15.09
CA SER A 139 7.84 -18.67 -15.71
C SER A 139 9.00 -17.68 -15.76
N ALA A 140 8.83 -16.47 -15.19
CA ALA A 140 9.83 -15.40 -15.16
C ALA A 140 10.47 -15.11 -16.54
N GLN A 141 9.67 -15.19 -17.61
CA GLN A 141 10.15 -15.08 -19.00
C GLN A 141 10.45 -13.64 -19.45
N PHE A 142 10.49 -12.67 -18.53
CA PHE A 142 10.83 -11.29 -18.87
C PHE A 142 12.35 -11.13 -18.80
N GLY A 143 12.98 -10.94 -19.98
CA GLY A 143 14.42 -10.74 -20.09
C GLY A 143 14.89 -9.57 -19.21
N THR A 144 16.01 -9.77 -18.51
CA THR A 144 16.60 -8.79 -17.58
C THR A 144 17.59 -7.84 -18.27
N GLU A 145 17.45 -7.64 -19.58
CA GLU A 145 18.40 -6.88 -20.41
C GLU A 145 18.25 -5.35 -20.25
#